data_AF-A0A0S2FA53-F1
#
_entry.id   AF-A0A0S2FA53-F1
#
_cell.length_a   1.000
_cell.length_b   1.000
_cell.length_c   1.000
_cell.angle_alpha   90.00
_cell.angle_beta   90.00
_cell.angle_gamma   90.00
#
_symmetry.space_group_name_H-M   'P 1'
#
loop_
_entity.id
_entity.type
_entity.pdbx_description
1 polymer ?
#
loop_
_entity_poly.entity_id
_entity_poly.type
_entity_poly.pdbx_seq_one_letter_code
_entity_poly.pdbx_strand_id
1 'polypeptide(L)'
;MSGERAPMIWTRWTPGPGWAGFDAHRALSEAIWSGLSEAEGVWQYMNFSQDHSIWEHRADGSEIVIQYRGERIDSLHSSAGEAQAYLRAALAPFGLIAQEGPAP
;
A
#
# COMPACT_ATOMS: atom_id res chain seq x y z
N MET A 1 0.32 7.10 31.08
CA MET A 1 0.56 8.22 30.13
C MET A 1 0.21 7.68 28.75
N SER A 2 -1.01 7.93 28.29
CA SER A 2 -1.40 7.60 26.91
C SER A 2 -0.66 8.60 26.02
N GLY A 3 0.46 8.18 25.46
CA GLY A 3 1.13 8.95 24.42
C GLY A 3 0.19 9.00 23.23
N GLU A 4 -0.42 10.15 23.00
CA GLU A 4 -1.19 10.42 21.78
C GLU A 4 -0.24 10.19 20.61
N ARG A 5 -0.42 9.08 19.88
CA ARG A 5 0.37 8.76 18.70
C ARG A 5 0.18 9.96 17.76
N ALA A 6 1.28 10.62 17.36
CA ALA A 6 1.21 11.70 16.37
C ALA A 6 0.39 11.22 15.16
N PRO A 7 -0.45 12.08 14.56
CA PRO A 7 -1.31 11.67 13.46
C PRO A 7 -0.43 11.07 12.36
N MET A 8 -0.71 9.82 12.05
CA MET A 8 0.04 9.07 11.04
C MET A 8 -0.27 9.70 9.68
N ILE A 9 0.75 10.20 8.98
CA ILE A 9 0.58 10.80 7.65
C ILE A 9 0.36 9.66 6.65
N TRP A 10 -0.70 9.76 5.86
CA TRP A 10 -1.05 8.78 4.83
C TRP A 10 -0.76 9.33 3.44
N THR A 11 -0.25 8.45 2.57
CA THR A 11 -0.04 8.71 1.15
C THR A 11 -0.98 7.84 0.35
N ARG A 12 -1.77 8.46 -0.52
CA ARG A 12 -2.50 7.81 -1.60
C ARG A 12 -1.62 7.71 -2.83
N TRP A 13 -1.61 6.55 -3.46
CA TRP A 13 -0.89 6.28 -4.71
C TRP A 13 -1.88 6.10 -5.84
N THR A 14 -1.77 6.90 -6.90
CA THR A 14 -2.72 6.87 -8.02
C THR A 14 -2.01 6.95 -9.37
N PRO A 15 -2.33 6.11 -10.36
CA PRO A 15 -1.84 6.26 -11.72
C PRO A 15 -2.29 7.60 -12.33
N GLY A 16 -1.49 8.23 -13.19
CA GLY A 16 -1.86 9.49 -13.85
C GLY A 16 -3.24 9.48 -14.53
N PRO A 17 -3.58 8.43 -15.33
CA PRO A 17 -4.91 8.27 -15.92
C PRO A 17 -6.02 7.82 -14.94
N GLY A 18 -5.69 7.55 -13.68
CA GLY A 18 -6.56 6.89 -12.71
C GLY A 18 -6.60 5.35 -12.86
N TRP A 19 -7.16 4.66 -11.87
CA TRP A 19 -7.21 3.19 -11.82
C TRP A 19 -8.00 2.55 -12.96
N ALA A 20 -9.08 3.21 -13.40
CA ALA A 20 -9.91 2.72 -14.51
C ALA A 20 -9.12 2.63 -15.83
N GLY A 21 -8.17 3.55 -16.06
CA GLY A 21 -7.34 3.61 -17.26
C GLY A 21 -5.94 2.99 -17.11
N PHE A 22 -5.67 2.24 -16.03
CA PHE A 22 -4.33 1.74 -15.75
C PHE A 22 -4.12 0.30 -16.27
N ASP A 23 -3.48 0.14 -17.42
CA ASP A 23 -3.38 -1.17 -18.08
C ASP A 23 -2.40 -2.14 -17.41
N ALA A 24 -1.35 -1.63 -16.77
CA ALA A 24 -0.30 -2.43 -16.12
C ALA A 24 -0.70 -3.01 -14.75
N HIS A 25 -2.00 -3.12 -14.45
CA HIS A 25 -2.54 -3.60 -13.18
C HIS A 25 -1.94 -4.94 -12.69
N ARG A 26 -1.79 -5.93 -13.56
CA ARG A 26 -1.23 -7.24 -13.19
C ARG A 26 0.24 -7.14 -12.80
N ALA A 27 1.05 -6.46 -13.61
CA ALA A 27 2.46 -6.27 -13.33
C ALA A 27 2.69 -5.45 -12.05
N LEU A 28 1.82 -4.46 -11.79
CA LEU A 28 1.83 -3.69 -10.54
C LEU A 28 1.53 -4.59 -9.34
N SER A 29 0.46 -5.38 -9.39
CA SER A 29 0.12 -6.32 -8.33
C SER A 29 1.29 -7.26 -8.06
N GLU A 30 1.84 -7.90 -9.09
CA GLU A 30 3.00 -8.80 -8.96
C GLU A 30 4.21 -8.09 -8.32
N ALA A 31 4.50 -6.85 -8.71
CA ALA A 31 5.59 -6.07 -8.10
C ALA A 31 5.34 -5.80 -6.61
N ILE A 32 4.13 -5.41 -6.22
CA ILE A 32 3.76 -5.19 -4.81
C ILE A 32 3.85 -6.50 -4.02
N TRP A 33 3.35 -7.61 -4.56
CA TRP A 33 3.31 -8.89 -3.84
C TRP A 33 4.68 -9.54 -3.70
N SER A 34 5.57 -9.35 -4.67
CA SER A 34 6.89 -10.01 -4.69
C SER A 34 7.75 -9.71 -3.47
N GLY A 35 7.61 -8.53 -2.85
CA GLY A 35 8.35 -8.13 -1.65
C GLY A 35 7.52 -8.14 -0.36
N LEU A 36 6.23 -8.48 -0.43
CA LEU A 36 5.37 -8.64 0.73
C LEU A 36 5.24 -10.13 1.07
N SER A 37 6.19 -10.63 1.86
CA SER A 37 6.24 -12.03 2.28
C SER A 37 6.17 -12.13 3.80
N GLU A 38 5.19 -12.90 4.30
CA GLU A 38 5.17 -13.32 5.71
C GLU A 38 6.32 -14.29 6.04
N ALA A 39 6.84 -15.02 5.04
CA ALA A 39 7.87 -16.04 5.24
C ALA A 39 9.21 -15.46 5.70
N GLU A 40 9.49 -14.19 5.37
CA GLU A 40 10.67 -13.46 5.86
C GLU A 40 10.41 -12.74 7.19
N GLY A 41 9.17 -12.77 7.68
CA GLY A 41 8.79 -12.22 8.98
C GLY A 41 8.79 -10.69 9.07
N VAL A 42 9.06 -9.98 7.97
CA VAL A 42 9.13 -8.51 7.94
C VAL A 42 7.74 -7.88 7.94
N TRP A 43 6.81 -8.51 7.22
CA TRP A 43 5.44 -8.03 7.06
C TRP A 43 4.44 -8.95 7.75
N GLN A 44 3.41 -8.36 8.33
CA GLN A 44 2.24 -9.04 8.84
C GLN A 44 1.07 -8.79 7.89
N TYR A 45 0.53 -9.86 7.32
CA TYR A 45 -0.69 -9.76 6.53
C TYR A 45 -1.92 -9.73 7.43
N MET A 46 -2.85 -8.83 7.11
CA MET A 46 -4.17 -8.73 7.73
C MET A 46 -5.21 -8.65 6.62
N ASN A 47 -6.12 -9.63 6.62
CA ASN A 47 -7.22 -9.68 5.68
C ASN A 47 -8.55 -9.67 6.43
N PHE A 48 -9.36 -8.65 6.15
CA PHE A 48 -10.69 -8.48 6.73
C PHE A 48 -11.81 -8.80 5.73
N SER A 49 -11.52 -8.84 4.42
CA SER A 49 -12.47 -9.13 3.34
C SER A 49 -11.75 -9.47 2.04
N GLN A 50 -12.38 -10.21 1.13
CA GLN A 50 -11.79 -10.58 -0.16
C GLN A 50 -11.33 -9.38 -1.02
N ASP A 51 -11.95 -8.22 -0.84
CA ASP A 51 -11.66 -7.00 -1.60
C ASP A 51 -10.63 -6.07 -0.92
N HIS A 52 -9.96 -6.53 0.14
CA HIS A 52 -9.09 -5.68 0.94
C HIS A 52 -7.88 -6.41 1.50
N SER A 53 -6.70 -5.81 1.35
CA SER A 53 -5.45 -6.32 1.91
C SER A 53 -4.75 -5.23 2.72
N ILE A 54 -4.37 -5.57 3.95
CA ILE A 54 -3.57 -4.70 4.81
C ILE A 54 -2.26 -5.42 5.14
N TRP A 55 -1.14 -4.73 4.98
CA TRP A 55 0.18 -5.21 5.35
C TRP A 55 0.81 -4.26 6.33
N GLU A 56 1.15 -4.75 7.52
CA GLU A 56 1.85 -3.97 8.53
C GLU A 56 3.31 -4.40 8.57
N HIS A 57 4.22 -3.44 8.50
CA HIS A 57 5.64 -3.66 8.73
C HIS A 57 5.88 -3.83 10.23
N ARG A 58 6.42 -4.98 10.65
CA ARG A 58 6.48 -5.34 12.08
C ARG A 58 7.38 -4.44 12.92
N ALA A 59 8.42 -3.84 12.32
CA ALA A 59 9.42 -3.10 13.08
C ALA A 59 8.98 -1.67 13.43
N ASP A 60 8.23 -1.01 12.55
CA ASP A 60 7.80 0.39 12.73
C ASP A 60 6.26 0.57 12.75
N GLY A 61 5.50 -0.48 12.46
CA GLY A 61 4.04 -0.46 12.41
C GLY A 61 3.48 0.38 11.27
N SER A 62 4.28 0.66 10.23
CA SER A 62 3.79 1.31 9.02
C SER A 62 2.97 0.34 8.18
N GLU A 63 1.97 0.84 7.46
CA GLU A 63 0.92 0.03 6.86
C GLU A 63 0.79 0.31 5.36
N ILE A 64 0.51 -0.74 4.58
CA ILE A 64 0.05 -0.68 3.19
C ILE A 64 -1.39 -1.16 3.16
N VAL A 65 -2.26 -0.40 2.52
CA VAL A 65 -3.69 -0.69 2.42
C VAL A 65 -4.07 -0.72 0.94
N ILE A 66 -4.60 -1.86 0.48
CA ILE A 66 -4.95 -2.10 -0.93
C ILE A 66 -6.39 -2.55 -1.03
N GLN A 67 -7.23 -1.79 -1.74
CA GLN A 67 -8.60 -2.21 -2.06
C GLN A 67 -8.68 -2.65 -3.51
N TYR A 68 -9.49 -3.69 -3.74
CA TYR A 68 -9.66 -4.30 -5.05
C TYR A 68 -11.09 -4.12 -5.56
N ARG A 69 -11.19 -4.12 -6.89
CA ARG A 69 -12.44 -4.29 -7.63
C ARG A 69 -12.25 -5.47 -8.58
N GLY A 70 -12.67 -6.65 -8.13
CA GLY A 70 -12.29 -7.91 -8.78
C GLY A 70 -10.78 -8.13 -8.64
N GLU A 71 -10.07 -8.34 -9.74
CA GLU A 71 -8.62 -8.58 -9.72
C GLU A 71 -7.78 -7.30 -9.82
N ARG A 72 -8.42 -6.12 -9.87
CA ARG A 72 -7.75 -4.85 -10.10
C ARG A 72 -7.68 -4.03 -8.82
N ILE A 73 -6.55 -3.38 -8.58
CA ILE A 73 -6.43 -2.36 -7.54
C ILE A 73 -7.32 -1.17 -7.91
N ASP A 74 -8.16 -0.75 -6.98
CA ASP A 74 -9.03 0.45 -7.07
C ASP A 74 -8.60 1.54 -6.07
N SER A 75 -7.79 1.16 -5.07
CA SER A 75 -7.27 2.06 -4.05
C SER A 75 -5.94 1.52 -3.49
N LEU A 76 -4.93 2.38 -3.34
CA LEU A 76 -3.64 2.03 -2.75
C LEU A 76 -3.17 3.16 -1.85
N HIS A 77 -2.92 2.83 -0.59
CA HIS A 77 -2.45 3.76 0.43
C HIS A 77 -1.28 3.17 1.21
N SER A 78 -0.44 4.05 1.76
CA SER A 78 0.53 3.70 2.78
C SER A 78 0.62 4.76 3.85
N SER A 79 0.85 4.37 5.10
CA SER A 79 1.34 5.30 6.11
C SER A 79 2.85 5.55 5.98
N ALA A 80 3.33 6.63 6.57
CA ALA A 80 4.75 6.96 6.62
C ALA A 80 5.58 5.86 7.31
N GLY A 81 6.84 5.68 6.87
CA GLY A 81 7.75 4.64 7.35
C GLY A 81 8.15 3.68 6.23
N GLU A 82 8.44 2.44 6.59
CA GLU A 82 8.87 1.40 5.67
C GLU A 82 7.80 1.05 4.62
N ALA A 83 6.51 1.11 4.95
CA ALA A 83 5.41 0.97 4.00
C ALA A 83 5.50 1.96 2.83
N GLN A 84 5.72 3.25 3.13
CA GLN A 84 5.86 4.27 2.10
C GLN A 84 7.16 4.12 1.31
N ALA A 85 8.27 3.75 1.97
CA ALA A 85 9.55 3.51 1.32
C ALA A 85 9.48 2.32 0.34
N TYR A 86 8.87 1.22 0.79
CA TYR A 86 8.61 0.03 0.00
C TYR A 86 7.78 0.35 -1.24
N LEU A 87 6.61 0.98 -1.06
CA LEU A 87 5.76 1.36 -2.20
C LEU A 87 6.48 2.33 -3.13
N ARG A 88 7.23 3.31 -2.63
CA ARG A 88 7.98 4.23 -3.50
C ARG A 88 8.93 3.48 -4.44
N ALA A 89 9.60 2.44 -3.96
CA ALA A 89 10.49 1.62 -4.78
C ALA A 89 9.68 0.73 -5.76
N ALA A 90 8.68 0.00 -5.26
CA ALA A 90 7.87 -0.92 -6.07
C ALA A 90 7.07 -0.20 -7.18
N LEU A 91 6.62 1.03 -6.92
CA LEU A 91 5.77 1.81 -7.80
C LEU A 91 6.53 2.65 -8.83
N ALA A 92 7.85 2.84 -8.65
CA ALA A 92 8.67 3.69 -9.51
C ALA A 92 8.54 3.37 -11.03
N PRO A 93 8.53 2.10 -11.47
CA PRO A 93 8.37 1.76 -12.90
C PRO A 93 6.99 2.12 -13.49
N PHE A 94 5.98 2.30 -12.64
CA PHE A 94 4.59 2.50 -13.05
C PHE A 94 4.15 3.96 -13.04
N GLY A 95 4.99 4.87 -12.54
CA GLY A 95 4.72 6.31 -12.55
C GLY A 95 3.52 6.73 -11.69
N LEU A 96 3.22 6.01 -10.60
CA LEU A 96 2.15 6.40 -9.68
C LEU A 96 2.51 7.71 -8.97
N ILE A 97 1.50 8.57 -8.81
CA ILE A 97 1.59 9.85 -8.14
C ILE A 97 1.29 9.64 -6.66
N ALA A 98 2.14 10.19 -5.79
CA ALA A 98 1.96 10.21 -4.35
C ALA A 98 1.21 11.50 -3.94
N GLN A 99 0.14 11.36 -3.17
CA GLN A 99 -0.61 12.48 -2.60
C GLN A 99 -0.88 12.25 -1.13
N GLU A 100 -0.55 13.21 -0.27
CA GLU A 100 -0.90 13.14 1.14
C GLU A 100 -2.43 13.23 1.31
N GLY A 101 -2.98 12.45 2.24
CA GLY A 101 -4.41 12.36 2.48
C GLY A 101 -4.76 11.83 3.86
N PRO A 102 -6.06 11.71 4.18
CA PRO A 102 -6.51 11.05 5.40
C PRO A 102 -6.19 9.55 5.36
N ALA A 103 -6.32 8.91 6.52
CA ALA A 103 -6.31 7.44 6.60
C ALA A 103 -7.39 6.83 5.68
N PRO A 104 -7.10 5.68 5.05
CA PRO A 104 -8.01 4.99 4.13
C PRO A 104 -9.22 4.33 4.81
#